data_AF-A0A914E7D1-F1
#
_entry.id   AF-A0A914E7D1-F1
#
_cell.length_a   1.000
_cell.length_b   1.000
_cell.length_c   1.000
_cell.angle_alpha   90.00
_cell.angle_beta   90.00
_cell.angle_gamma   90.00
#
_symmetry.space_group_name_H-M   'P 1'
#
loop_
_entity.id
_entity.type
_entity.pdbx_description
1 polymer ?
#
loop_
_entity_poly.entity_id
_entity_poly.type
_entity_poly.pdbx_seq_one_letter_code
_entity_poly.pdbx_strand_id
1 'polypeptide(L)'
;MFVLAILKDTVKIPPVNLGDDFKSTLIQKIDAQYANYVVYDVGLCITFHDFVKIGASFIIPGDPATYTPVEFRYVVFRPRRDEVLEGIISHSNSEGITISMDFFEDIHVSPDKLPKVSKL
;
A
#
# COMPACT_ATOMS: atom_id res chain seq x y z
N MET A 1 10.59 1.22 8.54
CA MET A 1 10.25 0.61 7.26
C MET A 1 8.74 0.60 7.01
N PHE A 2 7.91 0.11 7.95
CA PHE A 2 6.45 0.16 7.84
C PHE A 2 5.84 1.23 8.74
N VAL A 3 4.74 1.84 8.29
CA VAL A 3 3.94 2.80 9.04
C VAL A 3 2.46 2.50 8.88
N LEU A 4 1.65 2.91 9.86
CA LEU A 4 0.20 2.92 9.72
C LEU A 4 -0.23 4.26 9.12
N ALA A 5 -0.76 4.23 7.91
CA ALA A 5 -1.35 5.39 7.26
C ALA A 5 -2.86 5.41 7.49
N ILE A 6 -3.41 6.56 7.88
CA ILE A 6 -4.86 6.75 7.96
C ILE A 6 -5.35 7.21 6.60
N LEU A 7 -6.25 6.44 5.98
CA LEU A 7 -6.85 6.73 4.69
C LEU A 7 -8.36 6.92 4.85
N LYS A 8 -8.93 7.77 4.00
CA LYS A 8 -10.37 8.04 3.93
C LYS A 8 -10.85 7.73 2.52
N ASP A 9 -11.85 6.86 2.42
CA ASP A 9 -12.41 6.47 1.13
C ASP A 9 -13.90 6.17 1.24
N THR A 10 -14.61 6.13 0.12
CA THR A 10 -15.99 5.68 0.03
C THR A 10 -16.07 4.37 -0.73
N VAL A 11 -16.33 3.29 -0.01
CA VAL A 11 -16.39 1.94 -0.59
C VAL A 11 -17.77 1.69 -1.18
N LYS A 12 -17.79 1.27 -2.45
CA LYS A 12 -19.00 0.84 -3.16
C LYS A 12 -19.23 -0.66 -2.96
N ILE A 13 -20.39 -1.02 -2.41
CA ILE A 13 -20.83 -2.41 -2.24
C ILE A 13 -22.00 -2.70 -3.19
N PRO A 14 -21.81 -3.58 -4.19
CA PRO A 14 -22.89 -3.98 -5.09
C PRO A 14 -23.98 -4.79 -4.38
N PRO A 15 -25.24 -4.79 -4.89
CA PRO A 15 -26.36 -5.49 -4.26
C PRO A 15 -26.14 -6.98 -4.01
N VAL A 16 -25.38 -7.64 -4.87
CA VAL A 16 -25.06 -9.08 -4.76
C VAL A 16 -24.30 -9.42 -3.48
N ASN A 17 -23.57 -8.45 -2.92
CA ASN A 17 -22.75 -8.61 -1.71
C ASN A 17 -23.45 -8.11 -0.44
N LEU A 18 -24.71 -7.70 -0.50
CA LEU A 18 -25.44 -7.18 0.68
C LEU A 18 -25.83 -8.28 1.69
N GLY A 19 -25.82 -9.55 1.27
CA GLY A 19 -26.08 -10.69 2.16
C GLY A 19 -24.84 -11.18 2.90
N ASP A 20 -23.65 -10.71 2.53
CA ASP A 20 -22.37 -11.10 3.14
C ASP A 20 -22.13 -10.34 4.45
N ASP A 21 -21.14 -10.77 5.26
CA ASP A 21 -20.74 -9.99 6.43
C ASP A 21 -20.18 -8.63 6.01
N PHE A 22 -20.90 -7.57 6.38
CA PHE A 22 -20.65 -6.20 5.94
C PHE A 22 -19.20 -5.75 6.17
N LYS A 23 -18.61 -6.07 7.32
CA LYS A 23 -17.24 -5.66 7.63
C LYS A 23 -16.24 -6.44 6.78
N SER A 24 -16.43 -7.74 6.61
CA SER A 24 -15.58 -8.56 5.75
C SER A 24 -15.60 -8.07 4.30
N THR A 25 -16.77 -7.70 3.78
CA THR A 25 -16.92 -7.16 2.41
C THR A 25 -16.19 -5.84 2.27
N LEU A 26 -16.29 -4.93 3.25
CA LEU A 26 -15.54 -3.68 3.23
C LEU A 26 -14.03 -3.92 3.20
N ILE A 27 -13.51 -4.80 4.05
CA ILE A 27 -12.07 -5.13 4.10
C ILE A 27 -11.61 -5.67 2.76
N GLN A 28 -12.34 -6.64 2.19
CA GLN A 28 -12.01 -7.22 0.88
C GLN A 28 -12.00 -6.18 -0.24
N LYS A 29 -12.95 -5.24 -0.25
CA LYS A 29 -12.99 -4.17 -1.26
C LYS A 29 -11.84 -3.18 -1.08
N ILE A 30 -11.50 -2.83 0.16
CA ILE A 30 -10.35 -1.96 0.46
C ILE A 30 -9.05 -2.66 0.04
N ASP A 31 -8.82 -3.91 0.45
CA ASP A 31 -7.62 -4.64 0.06
C ASP A 31 -7.52 -4.83 -1.46
N ALA A 32 -8.62 -5.12 -2.14
CA ALA A 32 -8.62 -5.22 -3.61
C ALA A 32 -8.24 -3.89 -4.30
N GLN A 33 -8.47 -2.76 -3.64
CA GLN A 33 -8.19 -1.43 -4.19
C GLN A 33 -6.79 -0.91 -3.83
N TYR A 34 -6.30 -1.22 -2.62
CA TYR A 34 -5.06 -0.65 -2.08
C TYR A 34 -3.90 -1.64 -2.02
N ALA A 35 -4.13 -2.96 -2.00
CA ALA A 35 -3.02 -3.91 -1.91
C ALA A 35 -2.08 -3.77 -3.10
N ASN A 36 -0.79 -3.69 -2.82
CA ASN A 36 0.29 -3.52 -3.80
C ASN A 36 0.20 -2.23 -4.63
N TYR A 37 -0.55 -1.22 -4.16
CA TYR A 37 -0.64 0.08 -4.80
C TYR A 37 0.26 1.12 -4.11
N VAL A 38 0.93 1.96 -4.91
CA VAL A 38 1.75 3.06 -4.37
C VAL A 38 0.91 4.34 -4.33
N VAL A 39 0.60 4.80 -3.11
CA VAL A 39 -0.14 6.04 -2.89
C VAL A 39 0.84 7.19 -2.74
N TYR A 40 0.63 8.26 -3.52
CA TYR A 40 1.49 9.45 -3.50
C TYR A 40 1.60 10.06 -2.10
N ASP A 41 2.82 10.39 -1.69
CA ASP A 41 3.18 10.90 -0.34
C ASP A 41 2.77 10.00 0.84
N VAL A 42 2.39 8.74 0.57
CA VAL A 42 2.07 7.75 1.61
C VAL A 42 3.04 6.57 1.55
N GLY A 43 3.19 5.92 0.40
CA GLY A 43 4.09 4.78 0.20
C GLY A 43 3.39 3.58 -0.45
N LEU A 44 4.04 2.41 -0.42
CA LEU A 44 3.49 1.17 -0.95
C LEU A 44 2.55 0.51 0.07
N CYS A 45 1.29 0.34 -0.29
CA CYS A 45 0.27 -0.29 0.54
C CYS A 45 0.42 -1.82 0.56
N ILE A 46 0.46 -2.41 1.75
CA ILE A 46 0.65 -3.85 1.95
C ILE A 46 -0.67 -4.56 2.28
N THR A 47 -1.28 -4.20 3.41
CA THR A 47 -2.50 -4.87 3.88
C THR A 47 -3.31 -3.98 4.83
N PHE A 48 -4.61 -4.25 4.91
CA PHE A 48 -5.52 -3.62 5.86
C PHE A 48 -5.13 -3.92 7.30
N HIS A 49 -5.21 -2.91 8.18
CA HIS A 49 -5.00 -3.07 9.61
C HIS A 49 -6.33 -3.07 10.37
N ASP A 50 -7.02 -1.93 10.43
CA ASP A 50 -8.31 -1.81 11.11
C ASP A 50 -9.10 -0.55 10.70
N PHE A 51 -10.38 -0.52 11.07
CA PHE A 51 -11.24 0.64 10.88
C PHE A 51 -11.08 1.64 12.03
N VAL A 52 -10.89 2.91 11.69
CA VAL A 52 -10.97 4.03 12.64
C VAL A 52 -12.42 4.47 12.78
N LYS A 53 -13.13 4.59 11.64
CA LYS A 53 -14.53 5.02 11.60
C LYS A 53 -15.23 4.44 10.38
N ILE A 54 -16.46 3.97 10.60
CA ILE A 54 -17.37 3.55 9.53
C ILE A 54 -18.57 4.50 9.58
N GLY A 55 -18.84 5.21 8.48
CA GLY A 55 -19.98 6.11 8.36
C GLY A 55 -21.26 5.37 7.95
N ALA A 56 -22.36 6.11 7.92
CA ALA A 56 -23.64 5.59 7.46
C ALA A 56 -23.60 5.34 5.94
N SER A 57 -24.01 4.15 5.52
CA SER A 57 -24.14 3.80 4.11
C SER A 57 -25.33 4.54 3.49
N PHE A 58 -25.15 5.01 2.26
CA PHE A 58 -26.21 5.66 1.49
C PHE A 58 -26.29 5.09 0.07
N ILE A 59 -27.43 5.30 -0.58
CA ILE A 59 -27.69 4.85 -1.95
C ILE A 59 -27.83 6.09 -2.82
N ILE A 60 -27.16 6.09 -3.97
CA ILE A 60 -27.25 7.18 -4.93
C ILE A 60 -28.45 6.92 -5.85
N PRO A 61 -29.36 7.89 -6.08
CA PRO A 61 -30.46 7.70 -7.01
C PRO A 61 -29.97 7.26 -8.39
N GLY A 62 -30.47 6.12 -8.88
CA GLY A 62 -30.08 5.54 -10.17
C GLY A 62 -28.97 4.48 -10.10
N ASP A 63 -28.34 4.27 -8.94
CA ASP A 63 -27.40 3.15 -8.72
C ASP A 63 -27.90 2.27 -7.56
N PRO A 64 -28.15 0.97 -7.77
CA PRO A 64 -28.62 0.10 -6.69
C PRO A 64 -27.54 -0.23 -5.65
N ALA A 65 -26.27 0.14 -5.87
CA ALA A 65 -25.19 -0.11 -4.91
C ALA A 65 -25.27 0.80 -3.68
N THR A 66 -24.71 0.30 -2.57
CA THR A 66 -24.53 1.09 -1.35
C THR A 66 -23.12 1.69 -1.31
N TYR A 67 -23.03 2.94 -0.86
CA TYR A 67 -21.79 3.70 -0.73
C TYR A 67 -21.54 3.95 0.74
N THR A 68 -20.41 3.47 1.26
CA THR A 68 -20.07 3.56 2.68
C THR A 68 -18.78 4.36 2.85
N PRO A 69 -18.83 5.58 3.42
CA PRO A 69 -17.63 6.33 3.75
C PRO A 69 -16.92 5.68 4.94
N VAL A 70 -15.63 5.41 4.80
CA VAL A 70 -14.79 4.74 5.80
C VAL A 70 -13.49 5.49 6.02
N GLU A 71 -13.03 5.47 7.25
CA GLU A 71 -11.69 5.89 7.66
C GLU A 71 -11.00 4.69 8.29
N PHE A 72 -9.83 4.31 7.78
CA PHE A 72 -9.15 3.09 8.17
C PHE A 72 -7.64 3.28 8.22
N ARG A 73 -6.96 2.40 8.94
CA ARG A 73 -5.50 2.30 8.96
C ARG A 73 -5.04 1.20 8.02
N TYR A 74 -4.02 1.51 7.23
CA TYR A 74 -3.39 0.58 6.32
C TYR A 74 -1.91 0.44 6.65
N VAL A 75 -1.38 -0.77 6.55
CA VAL A 75 0.06 -1.01 6.69
C VAL A 75 0.74 -0.61 5.39
N VAL A 76 1.64 0.36 5.47
CA VAL A 76 2.33 0.93 4.30
C VAL A 76 3.84 0.81 4.48
N PHE A 77 4.52 0.33 3.45
CA PHE A 77 5.97 0.39 3.34
C PHE A 77 6.40 1.80 2.95
N ARG A 78 7.03 2.50 3.89
CA ARG A 78 7.58 3.84 3.76
C ARG A 78 8.89 3.90 4.56
N PRO A 79 10.02 3.46 3.99
CA PRO A 79 11.32 3.53 4.65
C PRO A 79 11.70 4.99 4.93
N ARG A 80 12.34 5.24 6.08
CA ARG A 80 12.78 6.57 6.46
C ARG A 80 14.16 6.87 5.89
N ARG A 81 14.48 8.16 5.76
CA ARG A 81 15.84 8.58 5.43
C ARG A 81 16.79 8.05 6.51
N ASP A 82 17.95 7.56 6.08
CA ASP A 82 19.01 7.00 6.92
C ASP A 82 18.61 5.74 7.71
N GLU A 83 17.53 5.07 7.31
CA GLU A 83 17.16 3.75 7.82
C GLU A 83 17.99 2.64 7.15
N VAL A 84 18.42 1.65 7.94
CA VAL A 84 19.15 0.47 7.44
C VAL A 84 18.15 -0.62 7.07
N LEU A 85 18.26 -1.15 5.86
CA LEU A 85 17.42 -2.23 5.33
C LEU A 85 18.31 -3.37 4.82
N GLU A 86 17.79 -4.59 4.88
CA GLU A 86 18.41 -5.77 4.28
C GLU A 86 17.63 -6.18 3.04
N GLY A 87 18.33 -6.58 1.99
CA GLY A 87 17.75 -6.98 0.72
C GLY A 87 18.73 -7.82 -0.11
N ILE A 88 18.24 -8.35 -1.22
CA ILE A 88 18.99 -9.22 -2.12
C ILE A 88 19.41 -8.41 -3.34
N ILE A 89 20.66 -8.56 -3.79
CA ILE A 89 21.10 -7.92 -5.03
C ILE A 89 20.40 -8.59 -6.21
N SER A 90 19.58 -7.83 -6.95
CA SER A 90 18.88 -8.33 -8.13
C SER A 90 19.73 -8.16 -9.39
N HIS A 91 20.36 -6.99 -9.55
CA HIS A 91 21.19 -6.68 -10.70
C HIS A 91 22.33 -5.73 -10.31
N SER A 92 23.46 -5.84 -11.01
CA SER A 92 24.62 -4.97 -10.84
C SER A 92 25.18 -4.64 -12.22
N ASN A 93 25.26 -3.35 -12.53
CA ASN A 93 25.79 -2.84 -13.80
C ASN A 93 26.59 -1.55 -13.59
N SER A 94 27.00 -0.90 -14.69
CA SER A 94 27.75 0.35 -14.65
C SER A 94 26.96 1.54 -14.08
N GLU A 95 25.62 1.47 -14.07
CA GLU A 95 24.76 2.51 -13.50
C GLU A 95 24.59 2.34 -11.99
N GLY A 96 24.95 1.19 -11.41
CA GLY A 96 24.91 0.94 -9.96
C GLY A 96 24.44 -0.46 -9.60
N ILE A 97 23.94 -0.60 -8.37
CA ILE A 97 23.40 -1.85 -7.85
C ILE A 97 21.92 -1.66 -7.59
N THR A 98 21.11 -2.55 -8.16
CA THR A 98 19.69 -2.66 -7.85
C THR A 98 19.50 -3.76 -6.81
N ILE A 99 18.80 -3.41 -5.74
CA ILE A 99 18.48 -4.29 -4.62
C ILE A 99 16.98 -4.55 -4.68
N SER A 100 16.61 -5.82 -4.52
CA SER A 100 15.24 -6.26 -4.40
C SER A 100 14.97 -6.77 -2.99
N MET A 101 13.75 -6.54 -2.54
CA MET A 101 13.12 -7.18 -1.39
C MET A 101 11.94 -7.99 -1.90
N ASP A 102 11.46 -8.97 -1.13
CA ASP A 102 10.40 -9.90 -1.55
C ASP A 102 9.14 -9.22 -2.15
N PHE A 103 8.82 -8.01 -1.69
CA PHE A 103 7.63 -7.25 -2.11
C PHE A 103 7.96 -5.93 -2.83
N PHE A 104 9.23 -5.56 -3.00
CA PHE A 104 9.63 -4.28 -3.58
C PHE A 104 11.01 -4.35 -4.26
N GLU A 105 11.08 -4.01 -5.55
CA GLU A 105 12.28 -4.24 -6.36
C GLU A 105 13.03 -2.97 -6.78
N ASP A 106 12.47 -1.78 -6.53
CA ASP A 106 12.97 -0.50 -7.06
C ASP A 106 13.86 0.23 -6.05
N ILE A 107 14.89 -0.46 -5.53
CA ILE A 107 15.90 0.13 -4.64
C ILE A 107 17.22 0.23 -5.39
N HIS A 108 17.61 1.44 -5.75
CA HIS A 108 18.82 1.69 -6.52
C HIS A 108 19.92 2.38 -5.71
N VAL A 109 21.14 1.83 -5.75
CA VAL A 109 22.34 2.40 -5.16
C VAL A 109 23.29 2.84 -6.25
N SER A 110 23.43 4.16 -6.40
CA SER A 110 24.31 4.77 -7.41
C SER A 110 25.80 4.55 -7.10
N PRO A 111 26.69 4.52 -8.12
CA PRO A 111 28.09 4.14 -7.97
C PRO A 111 28.88 5.11 -7.07
N ASP A 112 28.47 6.38 -7.00
CA ASP A 112 29.09 7.39 -6.15
C ASP A 112 28.93 7.08 -4.66
N LYS A 113 27.89 6.32 -4.29
CA LYS A 113 27.58 5.90 -2.92
C LYS A 113 28.23 4.58 -2.51
N LEU A 114 28.87 3.87 -3.44
CA LEU A 114 29.57 2.62 -3.14
C LEU A 114 30.92 2.85 -2.44
N PRO A 115 31.43 1.84 -1.70
CA PRO A 115 32.78 1.89 -1.14
C PRO A 115 33.84 2.16 -2.22
N LYS A 116 34.89 2.91 -1.87
CA LYS A 116 35.95 3.32 -2.83
C LYS A 116 36.61 2.15 -3.56
N VAL A 117 36.69 0.98 -2.93
CA VAL A 117 37.29 -0.24 -3.49
C VAL A 117 36.45 -0.86 -4.60
N SER A 118 35.16 -0.53 -4.68
CA SER A 118 34.19 -1.09 -5.63
C SER A 118 33.92 -0.16 -6.83
N LYS A 119 34.70 0.92 -6.98
CA LYS A 119 34.53 1.94 -8.04
C LYS A 119 35.42 1.71 -9.28
N LEU A 120 36.03 0.53 -9.38
CA LEU A 120 36.87 0.09 -10.51
C LEU A 120 36.00 -0.60 -11.56
#